data_AF-A0A3D1M3N3-F1
#
_entry.id   AF-A0A3D1M3N3-F1
#
_cell.length_a   1.000
_cell.length_b   1.000
_cell.length_c   1.000
_cell.angle_alpha   90.00
_cell.angle_beta   90.00
_cell.angle_gamma   90.00
#
_symmetry.space_group_name_H-M   'P 1'
#
loop_
_entity.id
_entity.type
_entity.pdbx_description
1 polymer ?
#
loop_
_entity_poly.entity_id
_entity_poly.type
_entity_poly.pdbx_seq_one_letter_code
_entity_poly.pdbx_strand_id
1 'polypeptide(L)' 'LGLSFNNIRDISPINSLPNLRYLDIEGDSFNQQSTRIHLPNLAAKGIDIFR' A
#
# COMPACT_ATOMS: atom_id res chain seq x y z
N LEU A 1 2.72 1.13 8.51
CA LEU A 1 1.72 2.20 8.29
C LEU A 1 0.36 1.53 8.25
N GLY A 2 -0.54 1.88 9.16
CA GLY A 2 -1.90 1.34 9.18
C GLY A 2 -2.84 2.24 8.38
N LEU A 3 -3.38 1.72 7.28
CA LEU A 3 -4.34 2.38 6.41
C LEU A 3 -5.70 1.67 6.39
N SER A 4 -5.83 0.54 7.09
CA SER A 4 -7.05 -0.25 7.17
C SER A 4 -8.32 0.58 7.39
N PHE A 5 -9.37 0.28 6.62
CA PHE A 5 -10.70 0.87 6.72
C PHE A 5 -10.76 2.40 6.54
N ASN A 6 -9.93 2.97 5.64
CA ASN A 6 -9.89 4.42 5.39
C ASN A 6 -10.42 4.85 4.01
N ASN A 7 -10.99 3.93 3.21
CA ASN A 7 -11.50 4.21 1.86
C ASN A 7 -10.45 4.85 0.95
N ILE A 8 -9.18 4.54 1.16
CA ILE A 8 -8.08 5.11 0.40
C ILE A 8 -8.08 4.53 -1.00
N ARG A 9 -8.07 5.41 -2.01
CA ARG A 9 -8.06 5.01 -3.42
C ARG A 9 -6.68 5.07 -4.06
N ASP A 10 -5.79 5.93 -3.56
CA ASP A 10 -4.45 6.11 -4.09
C ASP A 10 -3.38 5.98 -3.01
N ILE A 11 -2.46 5.05 -3.23
CA ILE A 11 -1.29 4.80 -2.36
C ILE A 11 0.03 5.18 -3.04
N SER A 12 -0.01 5.94 -4.15
CA SER A 12 1.18 6.48 -4.79
C SER A 12 2.15 7.16 -3.82
N PRO A 13 1.71 7.92 -2.78
CA PRO A 13 2.64 8.59 -1.85
C PRO A 13 3.47 7.62 -1.00
N ILE A 14 3.01 6.38 -0.79
CA ILE A 14 3.72 5.40 0.03
C ILE A 14 5.09 5.03 -0.59
N ASN A 15 5.23 5.16 -1.90
CA ASN A 15 6.48 4.84 -2.60
C ASN A 15 7.67 5.69 -2.16
N SER A 16 7.45 6.87 -1.58
CA SER A 16 8.50 7.79 -1.14
C SER A 16 8.96 7.54 0.30
N LEU A 17 8.34 6.61 1.04
CA LEU A 17 8.68 6.34 2.44
C LEU A 17 9.92 5.42 2.52
N PRO A 18 11.11 5.95 2.88
CA PRO A 18 12.37 5.22 2.74
C PRO A 18 12.55 4.09 3.77
N ASN A 19 11.83 4.17 4.90
CA ASN A 19 11.97 3.25 6.03
C ASN A 19 10.70 2.41 6.27
N LEU A 20 9.77 2.39 5.31
CA LEU A 20 8.55 1.61 5.47
C LEU A 20 8.87 0.12 5.41
N ARG A 21 8.43 -0.62 6.44
CA ARG A 21 8.62 -2.08 6.52
C ARG A 21 7.32 -2.85 6.52
N TYR A 22 6.23 -2.24 7.00
CA TYR A 22 4.92 -2.85 7.07
C TYR A 22 3.85 -1.89 6.59
N LEU A 23 2.84 -2.42 5.92
CA LEU A 23 1.67 -1.72 5.42
C LEU A 23 0.43 -2.57 5.67
N ASP A 24 -0.54 -2.02 6.39
CA ASP A 24 -1.84 -2.66 6.61
C ASP A 24 -2.89 -1.92 5.81
N ILE A 25 -3.59 -2.64 4.94
CA ILE A 25 -4.59 -2.14 3.98
C ILE A 25 -5.93 -2.90 4.08
N GLU A 26 -6.19 -3.53 5.23
CA GLU A 26 -7.42 -4.29 5.42
C GLU A 26 -8.67 -3.42 5.18
N GLY A 27 -9.62 -3.93 4.39
CA GLY A 27 -10.89 -3.25 4.17
C GLY A 27 -10.82 -1.98 3.30
N ASP A 28 -9.69 -1.69 2.66
CA ASP A 28 -9.57 -0.60 1.68
C ASP A 28 -9.88 -1.05 0.24
N SER A 29 -10.33 -0.10 -0.59
CA SER A 29 -10.58 -0.32 -2.02
C SER A 29 -9.76 0.63 -2.89
N PHE A 30 -8.62 0.15 -3.37
CA PHE A 30 -7.70 0.93 -4.19
C PHE A 30 -8.11 1.06 -5.66
N ASN A 31 -7.62 2.11 -6.32
CA ASN A 31 -7.76 2.26 -7.77
C ASN A 31 -6.90 1.24 -8.54
N GLN A 32 -7.11 1.16 -9.86
CA GLN A 32 -6.40 0.22 -10.72
C GLN A 32 -4.87 0.40 -10.67
N GLN A 33 -4.37 1.64 -10.63
CA GLN A 33 -2.93 1.90 -10.57
C GLN A 33 -2.33 1.44 -9.24
N SER A 34 -2.98 1.74 -8.13
CA SER A 34 -2.58 1.31 -6.79
C SER A 34 -2.55 -0.22 -6.68
N THR A 35 -3.55 -0.89 -7.23
CA THR A 35 -3.63 -2.36 -7.23
C THR A 35 -2.59 -3.01 -8.15
N ARG A 36 -2.39 -2.49 -9.36
CA ARG A 36 -1.57 -3.14 -10.40
C ARG A 36 -0.11 -2.69 -10.43
N ILE A 37 0.20 -1.54 -9.86
CA ILE A 37 1.54 -0.92 -9.95
C ILE A 37 2.11 -0.74 -8.54
N HIS A 38 1.43 0.00 -7.67
CA HIS A 38 2.02 0.41 -6.40
C HIS A 38 2.11 -0.75 -5.39
N LEU A 39 1.06 -1.55 -5.19
CA LEU A 39 1.11 -2.70 -4.27
C LEU A 39 2.20 -3.72 -4.67
N PRO A 40 2.33 -4.16 -5.93
CA PRO A 40 3.40 -5.06 -6.34
C PRO A 40 4.80 -4.45 -6.12
N ASN A 41 4.98 -3.16 -6.41
CA ASN A 41 6.26 -2.49 -6.21
C ASN A 41 6.64 -2.39 -4.73
N LEU A 42 5.67 -2.15 -3.84
CA LEU A 42 5.90 -2.13 -2.40
C LEU A 42 6.25 -3.53 -1.89
N ALA A 43 5.54 -4.56 -2.34
CA ALA A 43 5.86 -5.95 -2.01
C ALA A 43 7.27 -6.35 -2.49
N ALA A 44 7.64 -5.95 -3.71
CA ALA A 44 8.96 -6.21 -4.28
C ALA A 44 10.11 -5.51 -3.53
N LYS A 45 9.82 -4.43 -2.79
CA LYS A 45 10.77 -3.77 -1.87
C LYS A 45 10.93 -4.51 -0.54
N GLY A 46 10.23 -5.63 -0.33
CA GLY A 46 10.25 -6.39 0.93
C GLY A 46 9.39 -5.75 2.02
N ILE A 47 8.36 -4.97 1.66
CA ILE A 47 7.39 -4.47 2.62
C ILE A 47 6.37 -5.56 2.91
N ASP A 48 6.15 -5.84 4.19
CA ASP A 48 5.10 -6.75 4.65
C ASP A 48 3.74 -6.08 4.47
N ILE A 49 2.86 -6.69 3.67
CA ILE A 49 1.52 -6.16 3.36
C ILE A 49 0.45 -7.04 3.99
N PHE A 50 -0.34 -6.47 4.90
CA PHE A 50 -1.52 -7.07 5.51
C PHE A 50 -2.77 -6.58 4.78
N ARG A 51 -3.71 -7.48 4.47
CA ARG A 51 -4.87 -7.22 3.60
C ARG A 51 -6.14 -7.77 4.18
#